data_AF-A0A7C5QNH4-F1
#
_entry.id   AF-A0A7C5QNH4-F1
#
_cell.length_a   1.000
_cell.length_b   1.000
_cell.length_c   1.000
_cell.angle_alpha   90.00
_cell.angle_beta   90.00
_cell.angle_gamma   90.00
#
_symmetry.space_group_name_H-M   'P 1'
#
loop_
_entity.id
_entity.type
_entity.pdbx_description
1 polymer ?
#
loop_
_entity_poly.entity_id
_entity_poly.type
_entity_poly.pdbx_seq_one_letter_code
_entity_poly.pdbx_strand_id
1 'polypeptide(L)'
;MSPERADKPRVPLRRKSRELALQVLYQAELAGIAPGEAFDTYIGHFDANKRALEYARRLVLGVEERLASLDSLLQQQSENWRLGRMAVID
;
A
#
# COMPACT_ATOMS: atom_id res chain seq x y z
N MET A 1 31.63 21.34 19.18
CA MET A 1 30.50 21.87 18.39
C MET A 1 29.94 20.69 17.60
N SER A 2 29.00 19.96 18.19
CA SER A 2 28.39 18.77 17.56
C SER A 2 27.13 19.20 16.83
N PRO A 3 26.91 18.77 15.58
CA PRO A 3 25.77 19.23 14.81
C PRO A 3 24.49 18.65 15.41
N GLU A 4 23.58 19.57 15.68
CA GLU A 4 22.19 19.39 16.08
C GLU A 4 21.53 18.33 15.20
N ARG A 5 21.09 17.23 15.81
CA ARG A 5 20.28 16.22 15.12
C ARG A 5 18.95 16.88 14.77
N ALA A 6 18.80 17.30 13.52
CA ALA A 6 17.54 17.80 12.99
C ALA A 6 16.41 16.80 13.30
N ASP A 7 15.40 17.28 14.03
CA ASP A 7 14.17 16.55 14.33
C ASP A 7 13.45 16.26 13.01
N LYS A 8 13.52 15.02 12.53
CA LYS A 8 12.79 14.62 11.32
C LYS A 8 11.29 14.70 11.63
N PRO A 9 10.47 15.33 10.76
CA PRO A 9 9.05 15.47 11.02
C PRO A 9 8.40 14.10 11.25
N ARG A 10 7.73 13.94 12.41
CA ARG A 10 7.04 12.69 12.76
C ARG A 10 5.80 12.54 11.89
N VAL A 11 5.91 11.77 10.82
CA VAL A 11 4.76 11.35 10.02
C VAL A 11 3.78 10.58 10.94
N PRO A 12 2.49 10.93 10.99
CA PRO A 12 1.50 10.21 11.79
C PRO A 12 1.46 8.73 11.41
N LEU A 13 1.37 7.86 12.42
CA LEU A 13 1.46 6.40 12.23
C LEU A 13 0.47 5.86 11.18
N ARG A 14 -0.77 6.38 11.16
CA ARG A 14 -1.80 6.01 10.17
C ARG A 14 -1.43 6.42 8.75
N ARG A 15 -0.84 7.62 8.58
CA ARG A 15 -0.37 8.09 7.27
C ARG A 15 0.76 7.19 6.77
N LYS A 16 1.75 6.91 7.63
CA LYS A 16 2.86 6.02 7.28
C LYS A 16 2.40 4.61 6.90
N SER A 17 1.39 4.08 7.62
CA SER A 17 0.83 2.76 7.31
C SER A 17 0.13 2.73 5.94
N ARG A 18 -0.61 3.79 5.58
CA ARG A 18 -1.26 3.89 4.26
C ARG A 18 -0.25 4.03 3.13
N GLU A 19 0.80 4.84 3.33
CA GLU A 19 1.90 4.98 2.37
C GLU A 19 2.57 3.62 2.11
N LEU A 20 2.82 2.83 3.16
CA LEU A 20 3.38 1.48 3.03
C LEU A 20 2.44 0.54 2.29
N ALA A 21 1.15 0.53 2.64
CA ALA A 21 0.17 -0.31 1.96
C ALA A 21 0.08 0.02 0.46
N LEU A 22 0.10 1.31 0.09
CA LEU A 22 0.11 1.75 -1.30
C LEU A 22 1.36 1.28 -2.05
N GLN A 23 2.54 1.40 -1.43
CA GLN A 23 3.79 0.92 -2.03
C GLN A 23 3.75 -0.58 -2.31
N VAL A 24 3.24 -1.37 -1.36
CA VAL A 24 3.12 -2.83 -1.52
C VAL A 24 2.10 -3.20 -2.60
N LEU A 25 0.94 -2.56 -2.62
CA LEU A 25 -0.09 -2.82 -3.64
C LEU A 25 0.41 -2.50 -5.05
N TYR A 26 1.10 -1.37 -5.20
CA TYR A 26 1.75 -0.99 -6.46
C TYR A 26 2.79 -2.03 -6.91
N GLN A 27 3.63 -2.51 -5.99
CA GLN A 27 4.61 -3.55 -6.29
C GLN A 27 3.94 -4.87 -6.69
N ALA A 28 2.86 -5.26 -6.00
CA ALA A 28 2.10 -6.46 -6.32
C ALA A 28 1.52 -6.40 -7.73
N GLU A 29 0.91 -5.27 -8.09
CA GLU A 29 0.34 -5.06 -9.42
C GLU A 29 1.41 -5.09 -10.51
N LEU A 30 2.54 -4.40 -10.32
CA LEU A 30 3.65 -4.43 -11.29
C LEU A 30 4.29 -5.82 -11.45
N ALA A 31 4.41 -6.57 -10.35
CA ALA A 31 5.00 -7.89 -10.36
C ALA A 31 4.00 -8.99 -10.80
N GLY A 32 2.70 -8.68 -10.85
CA GLY A 32 1.65 -9.65 -11.15
C GLY A 32 1.49 -10.73 -10.08
N ILE A 33 1.77 -10.40 -8.82
CA ILE A 33 1.69 -11.33 -7.67
C ILE A 33 0.59 -10.91 -6.69
N ALA A 34 0.26 -11.80 -5.76
CA ALA A 34 -0.72 -11.50 -4.73
C ALA A 34 -0.23 -10.38 -3.79
N PRO A 35 -1.09 -9.42 -3.36
CA PRO A 35 -0.68 -8.36 -2.44
C PRO A 35 -0.06 -8.85 -1.12
N GLY A 36 -0.57 -9.95 -0.55
CA GLY A 36 0.01 -10.59 0.63
C GLY A 36 1.44 -11.10 0.40
N GLU A 37 1.71 -11.68 -0.77
CA GLU A 37 3.05 -12.14 -1.17
C GLU A 37 4.02 -10.96 -1.33
N ALA A 38 3.56 -9.87 -1.96
CA ALA A 38 4.34 -8.64 -2.06
C ALA A 38 4.62 -8.03 -0.66
N PHE A 39 3.66 -8.12 0.27
CA PHE A 39 3.83 -7.66 1.64
C PHE A 39 4.90 -8.47 2.39
N ASP A 40 4.85 -9.79 2.29
CA ASP A 40 5.81 -10.69 2.92
C ASP A 40 7.23 -10.47 2.36
N THR A 41 7.34 -10.21 1.05
CA THR A 41 8.59 -9.79 0.41
C THR A 41 9.07 -8.44 0.98
N TYR A 42 8.18 -7.44 1.08
CA TYR A 42 8.52 -6.12 1.59
C TYR A 42 9.10 -6.17 3.01
N ILE A 43 8.45 -6.89 3.93
CA ILE A 43 8.94 -6.98 5.32
C ILE A 43 10.24 -7.78 5.45
N GLY A 44 10.54 -8.67 4.49
CA GLY A 44 11.81 -9.39 4.44
C GLY A 44 13.01 -8.53 4.01
N HIS A 45 12.75 -7.44 3.27
CA HIS A 45 13.80 -6.59 2.69
C HIS A 45 13.96 -5.22 3.36
N PHE A 46 12.95 -4.71 4.09
CA PHE A 46 12.96 -3.36 4.64
C PHE A 46 12.73 -3.31 6.15
N ASP A 47 13.56 -2.54 6.86
CA ASP A 47 13.34 -2.24 8.27
C ASP A 47 12.27 -1.13 8.40
N ALA A 48 11.08 -1.51 8.85
CA ALA A 48 9.94 -0.62 8.99
C ALA A 48 9.38 -0.67 10.43
N ASN A 49 8.77 0.44 10.84
CA ASN A 49 8.14 0.53 12.16
C ASN A 49 7.04 -0.54 12.30
N LYS A 50 7.23 -1.49 13.23
CA LYS A 50 6.30 -2.61 13.48
C LYS A 50 4.84 -2.18 13.65
N ARG A 51 4.59 -1.03 14.29
CA ARG A 51 3.21 -0.51 14.47
C ARG A 51 2.59 -0.01 13.18
N ALA A 52 3.39 0.47 12.23
CA ALA A 52 2.91 0.88 10.92
C ALA A 52 2.63 -0.35 10.04
N LEU A 53 3.46 -1.39 10.15
CA LEU A 53 3.30 -2.65 9.44
C LEU A 53 1.99 -3.36 9.80
N GLU A 54 1.58 -3.34 11.06
CA GLU A 54 0.34 -4.01 11.49
C GLU A 54 -0.88 -3.44 10.75
N TYR A 55 -1.03 -2.11 10.69
CA TYR A 55 -2.15 -1.51 9.99
C TYR A 55 -1.99 -1.58 8.47
N ALA A 56 -0.76 -1.48 7.94
CA ALA A 56 -0.50 -1.70 6.52
C ALA A 56 -0.90 -3.11 6.07
N ARG A 57 -0.54 -4.15 6.84
CA ARG A 57 -0.91 -5.55 6.57
C ARG A 57 -2.42 -5.72 6.48
N ARG A 58 -3.17 -5.12 7.42
CA ARG A 58 -4.64 -5.15 7.40
C ARG A 58 -5.24 -4.52 6.15
N LEU A 59 -4.64 -3.44 5.65
CA LEU A 59 -5.08 -2.80 4.40
C LEU A 59 -4.77 -3.69 3.19
N VAL A 60 -3.54 -4.18 3.09
CA VAL A 60 -3.09 -5.00 1.96
C VAL A 60 -3.90 -6.29 1.85
N LEU A 61 -3.99 -7.07 2.92
CA LEU A 61 -4.78 -8.31 2.92
C LEU A 61 -6.27 -8.03 2.72
N GLY A 62 -6.75 -6.91 3.27
CA GLY A 62 -8.14 -6.51 3.08
C GLY A 62 -8.47 -6.11 1.64
N VAL A 63 -7.51 -5.62 0.86
CA VAL A 63 -7.66 -5.38 -0.57
C VAL A 63 -7.63 -6.70 -1.33
N GLU A 64 -6.66 -7.57 -1.04
CA GLU A 64 -6.56 -8.90 -1.66
C GLU A 64 -7.85 -9.72 -1.50
N GLU A 65 -8.40 -9.80 -0.28
CA GLU A 65 -9.65 -10.51 0.02
C GLU A 65 -10.86 -9.97 -0.76
N ARG A 66 -10.85 -8.68 -1.10
CA ARG A 66 -12.02 -7.98 -1.66
C ARG A 66 -11.77 -7.47 -3.07
N LEU A 67 -10.67 -7.83 -3.71
CA LEU A 67 -10.21 -7.23 -4.96
C LEU A 67 -11.28 -7.28 -6.05
N ALA A 68 -11.82 -8.47 -6.33
CA ALA A 68 -12.88 -8.62 -7.33
C ALA A 68 -14.15 -7.81 -7.02
N SER A 69 -14.53 -7.70 -5.74
CA SER A 69 -15.70 -6.91 -5.33
C SER A 69 -15.45 -5.40 -5.45
N LEU A 70 -14.24 -4.95 -5.12
CA LEU A 70 -13.80 -3.56 -5.26
C LEU A 70 -13.74 -3.18 -6.74
N ASP A 71 -13.13 -4.02 -7.58
CA ASP A 71 -13.06 -3.80 -9.03
C ASP A 71 -14.46 -3.72 -9.65
N SER A 72 -15.37 -4.63 -9.27
CA SER A 72 -16.75 -4.57 -9.74
C SER A 72 -17.45 -3.29 -9.30
N LEU A 73 -17.25 -2.83 -8.06
CA LEU A 73 -17.87 -1.61 -7.55
C LEU A 73 -17.31 -0.37 -8.28
N LEU A 74 -15.98 -0.32 -8.46
CA LEU A 74 -15.31 0.75 -9.19
C LEU A 74 -15.80 0.83 -10.63
N GLN A 75 -15.96 -0.32 -11.31
CA GLN A 75 -16.46 -0.38 -12.67
C GLN A 75 -17.91 0.08 -12.79
N GLN A 76 -18.77 -0.24 -11.82
CA GLN A 76 -20.17 0.21 -11.80
C GLN A 76 -20.31 1.72 -11.63
N GLN A 77 -19.41 2.34 -10.85
CA GLN A 77 -19.44 3.79 -10.61
C GLN A 77 -18.67 4.59 -11.67
N SER A 78 -17.93 3.91 -12.54
CA SER A 78 -17.09 4.51 -13.58
C SER A 78 -17.75 4.38 -14.95
N GLU A 79 -18.84 5.12 -15.20
CA GLU A 79 -19.62 5.04 -16.45
C GLU A 79 -18.78 5.24 -17.73
N ASN A 80 -17.60 5.88 -17.64
CA ASN A 80 -16.72 6.13 -18.79
C ASN A 80 -15.25 5.66 -18.62
N TRP A 81 -14.88 5.01 -17.51
CA TRP A 81 -13.50 4.56 -17.26
C TRP A 81 -13.40 3.04 -17.15
N ARG A 82 -12.67 2.42 -18.08
CA ARG A 82 -12.25 1.02 -17.95
C ARG A 82 -11.02 0.95 -17.06
N LEU A 83 -11.08 0.18 -15.98
CA LEU A 83 -9.98 -0.02 -15.01
C LEU A 83 -8.63 -0.30 -15.69
N GLY A 84 -8.61 -1.03 -16.80
CA GLY A 84 -7.38 -1.29 -17.57
C GLY A 84 -6.71 -0.08 -18.26
N ARG A 85 -7.19 1.16 -18.04
CA ARG A 85 -6.55 2.41 -18.52
C ARG A 85 -6.11 3.34 -17.38
N MET A 86 -6.35 2.98 -16.13
CA MET A 86 -5.91 3.79 -14.98
C MET A 86 -4.41 3.62 -14.78
N ALA A 87 -3.71 4.66 -14.34
CA ALA A 87 -2.36 4.45 -13.85
C ALA A 87 -2.44 3.56 -12.61
N VAL A 88 -1.40 2.78 -12.34
CA VAL A 88 -1.27 1.82 -11.21
C VAL A 88 -1.50 2.47 -9.82
N ILE A 89 -1.68 3.79 -9.73
CA ILE A 89 -1.87 4.55 -8.49
C ILE A 89 -3.27 5.22 -8.41
N ASP A 90 -4.01 5.34 -9.53
CA ASP A 90 -5.25 6.13 -9.60
C ASP A 90 -6.46 5.47 -8.93
#